data_AF-A0A7Y9TCL1-F1
#
_entry.id   AF-A0A7Y9TCL1-F1
#
_cell.length_a   1.000
_cell.length_b   1.000
_cell.length_c   1.000
_cell.angle_alpha   90.00
_cell.angle_beta   90.00
_cell.angle_gamma   90.00
#
_symmetry.space_group_name_H-M   'P 1'
#
loop_
_entity.id
_entity.type
_entity.pdbx_description
1 polymer ?
#
loop_
_entity_poly.entity_id
_entity_poly.type
_entity_poly.pdbx_seq_one_letter_code
_entity_poly.pdbx_strand_id
1 'polypeptide(L)'
;MLRYDYDEFRLALGKRIKELRKQRGMTHRVMVSDHGFHLTQIARIERGESFSVPTLLRLAETFQVPVGELIAGIGEIDRDELNPKAAIDSKRSKKVTPPKDAKVSRK
;
A
#
# COMPACT_ATOMS: atom_id res chain seq x y z
N MET A 1 -4.81 -5.05 -13.49
CA MET A 1 -3.57 -5.28 -12.70
C MET A 1 -3.71 -4.48 -11.44
N LEU A 2 -3.62 -5.14 -10.27
CA LEU A 2 -3.59 -4.43 -9.00
C LEU A 2 -2.26 -3.68 -8.93
N ARG A 3 -2.31 -2.45 -8.43
CA ARG A 3 -1.13 -1.57 -8.39
C ARG A 3 -0.25 -1.83 -7.17
N TYR A 4 -0.71 -2.68 -6.25
CA TYR A 4 0.01 -3.04 -5.04
C TYR A 4 0.38 -4.51 -5.10
N ASP A 5 1.64 -4.80 -4.78
CA ASP A 5 2.06 -6.14 -4.36
C ASP A 5 1.66 -6.33 -2.89
N TYR A 6 0.67 -7.20 -2.65
CA TYR A 6 0.17 -7.46 -1.31
C TYR A 6 1.18 -8.20 -0.42
N ASP A 7 2.07 -9.00 -0.98
CA ASP A 7 3.07 -9.73 -0.20
C ASP A 7 4.16 -8.75 0.25
N GLU A 8 4.65 -7.92 -0.67
CA GLU A 8 5.63 -6.89 -0.36
C GLU A 8 5.09 -5.89 0.68
N PHE A 9 3.85 -5.40 0.48
CA PHE A 9 3.21 -4.49 1.43
C PHE A 9 3.11 -5.09 2.83
N ARG A 10 2.67 -6.36 2.94
CA ARG A 10 2.53 -7.02 4.24
C ARG A 10 3.87 -7.29 4.91
N LEU A 11 4.90 -7.67 4.15
CA LEU A 11 6.25 -7.86 4.67
C LEU A 11 6.81 -6.55 5.24
N ALA A 12 6.62 -5.44 4.52
CA ALA A 12 7.06 -4.12 4.99
C ALA A 12 6.29 -3.67 6.25
N LEU A 13 4.97 -3.86 6.27
CA LEU A 13 4.15 -3.54 7.45
C LEU A 13 4.53 -4.39 8.68
N GLY A 14 4.76 -5.70 8.48
CA GLY A 14 5.21 -6.61 9.55
C GLY A 14 6.56 -6.19 10.14
N LYS A 15 7.52 -5.78 9.30
CA LYS A 15 8.81 -5.22 9.74
C LYS A 15 8.63 -3.97 10.58
N ARG A 16 7.81 -3.01 10.12
CA ARG A 16 7.54 -1.78 10.89
C ARG A 16 6.90 -2.07 12.24
N ILE A 17 5.93 -2.98 12.31
CA ILE A 17 5.30 -3.41 13.57
C ILE A 17 6.36 -3.97 14.53
N LYS A 18 7.27 -4.80 14.03
CA LYS A 18 8.38 -5.36 14.81
C LYS A 18 9.33 -4.27 15.32
N GLU A 19 9.64 -3.28 14.50
CA GLU A 19 10.50 -2.14 14.86
C GLU A 19 9.85 -1.29 15.94
N LEU A 20 8.59 -0.90 15.78
CA LEU A 20 7.84 -0.13 16.79
C LEU A 20 7.77 -0.87 18.12
N ARG A 21 7.50 -2.18 18.10
CA ARG A 21 7.49 -2.98 19.30
C ARG A 21 8.84 -2.94 20.01
N LYS A 22 9.94 -3.11 19.27
CA LYS A 22 11.30 -3.06 19.83
C LYS A 22 11.67 -1.67 20.35
N GLN A 23 11.34 -0.60 19.63
CA GLN A 23 11.57 0.78 20.05
C GLN A 23 10.85 1.10 21.37
N ARG A 24 9.69 0.49 21.60
CA ARG A 24 8.91 0.61 22.85
C ARG A 24 9.35 -0.36 23.94
N GLY A 25 10.42 -1.14 23.73
CA GLY A 25 10.91 -2.12 24.70
C GLY A 25 9.96 -3.29 24.96
N MET A 26 8.94 -3.47 24.12
CA MET A 26 7.91 -4.49 24.33
C MET A 26 8.42 -5.84 23.84
N THR A 27 8.35 -6.88 24.69
CA THR A 27 8.58 -8.26 24.26
C THR A 27 7.29 -8.86 23.69
N HIS A 28 7.36 -9.99 22.99
CA HIS A 28 6.13 -10.71 22.62
C HIS A 28 5.30 -11.11 23.85
N ARG A 29 5.94 -11.39 24.99
CA ARG A 29 5.25 -11.68 26.24
C ARG A 29 4.45 -10.47 26.74
N VAL A 30 5.02 -9.27 26.67
CA VAL A 30 4.33 -8.01 27.01
C VAL A 30 3.12 -7.78 26.10
N MET A 31 3.26 -8.05 24.79
CA MET A 31 2.11 -7.96 23.86
C MET A 31 0.98 -8.94 24.26
N VAL A 32 1.33 -10.10 24.80
CA VAL A 32 0.34 -11.09 25.26
C VAL A 32 -0.28 -10.67 26.58
N SER A 33 0.53 -10.34 27.59
CA SER A 33 0.06 -10.06 28.96
C SER A 33 -0.68 -8.72 29.06
N ASP A 34 -0.13 -7.67 28.46
CA ASP A 34 -0.57 -6.30 28.74
C ASP A 34 -1.57 -5.82 27.68
N HIS A 35 -1.47 -6.40 26.47
CA HIS A 35 -2.28 -6.00 25.34
C HIS A 35 -3.18 -7.12 24.81
N GLY A 36 -3.13 -8.33 25.39
CA GLY A 36 -4.06 -9.43 25.12
C GLY A 36 -3.97 -10.04 23.72
N PHE A 37 -2.81 -9.95 23.05
CA PHE A 37 -2.58 -10.65 21.79
C PHE A 37 -2.25 -12.13 22.02
N HIS A 38 -2.41 -12.96 20.99
CA HIS A 38 -1.84 -14.31 21.01
C HIS A 38 -0.37 -14.27 20.58
N LEU A 39 0.48 -15.08 21.23
CA LEU A 39 1.91 -15.16 20.92
C LEU A 39 2.16 -15.47 19.44
N THR A 40 1.43 -16.45 18.91
CA THR A 40 1.51 -16.85 17.50
C THR A 40 1.02 -15.75 16.57
N GLN A 41 -0.03 -15.00 16.96
CA GLN A 41 -0.55 -13.90 16.17
C GLN A 41 0.51 -12.80 15.97
N ILE A 42 1.20 -12.39 17.04
CA ILE A 42 2.28 -11.38 16.93
C ILE A 42 3.42 -11.90 16.04
N ALA A 43 3.87 -13.15 16.24
CA ALA A 43 4.93 -13.72 15.42
C ALA A 43 4.55 -13.82 13.92
N ARG A 44 3.29 -14.11 13.61
CA ARG A 44 2.77 -14.15 12.24
C ARG A 44 2.72 -12.75 11.61
N ILE A 45 2.20 -11.77 12.36
CA ILE A 45 2.14 -10.36 11.93
C ILE A 45 3.54 -9.83 11.61
N GLU A 46 4.52 -10.06 12.49
CA GLU A 46 5.90 -9.59 12.27
C GLU A 46 6.63 -10.27 11.11
N ARG A 47 6.11 -11.41 10.62
CA ARG A 47 6.58 -12.09 9.41
C ARG A 47 5.84 -11.67 8.14
N GLY A 48 4.87 -10.75 8.24
CA GLY A 48 4.09 -10.28 7.10
C GLY A 48 2.94 -11.21 6.70
N GLU A 49 2.47 -12.07 7.59
CA GLU A 49 1.24 -12.82 7.32
C GLU A 49 0.00 -11.94 7.42
N SER A 50 -1.11 -12.39 6.83
CA SER A 50 -2.38 -11.66 6.87
C SER A 50 -2.93 -11.53 8.29
N PHE A 51 -3.51 -10.37 8.55
CA PHE A 51 -4.31 -10.08 9.74
C PHE A 51 -5.47 -9.15 9.37
N SER A 52 -6.45 -9.03 10.26
CA SER A 52 -7.68 -8.28 10.00
C SER A 52 -7.52 -6.79 10.31
N VAL A 53 -8.38 -5.94 9.74
CA VAL A 53 -8.42 -4.49 10.04
C VAL A 53 -8.60 -4.20 11.54
N PRO A 54 -9.47 -4.89 12.30
CA PRO A 54 -9.52 -4.72 13.76
C PRO A 54 -8.18 -4.97 14.46
N THR A 55 -7.39 -5.93 13.97
CA THR A 55 -6.06 -6.21 14.51
C THR A 55 -5.09 -5.07 14.18
N LEU A 56 -5.19 -4.47 12.99
CA LEU A 56 -4.44 -3.27 12.63
C LEU A 56 -4.74 -2.10 13.58
N LEU A 57 -6.03 -1.84 13.86
CA LEU A 57 -6.45 -0.76 14.76
C LEU A 57 -5.97 -1.01 16.19
N ARG A 58 -6.08 -2.26 16.69
CA ARG A 58 -5.56 -2.64 18.00
C ARG A 58 -4.04 -2.44 18.11
N LEU A 59 -3.29 -2.73 17.04
CA LEU A 59 -1.85 -2.45 16.99
C LEU A 59 -1.57 -0.95 17.06
N ALA A 60 -2.36 -0.14 16.35
CA ALA A 60 -2.27 1.32 16.40
C ALA A 60 -2.49 1.86 17.82
N GLU A 61 -3.51 1.35 18.52
CA GLU A 61 -3.79 1.68 19.93
C GLU A 61 -2.66 1.22 20.86
N THR A 62 -2.17 -0.02 20.68
CA THR A 62 -1.07 -0.59 21.47
C THR A 62 0.20 0.24 21.34
N PHE A 63 0.49 0.68 20.12
CA PHE A 63 1.59 1.56 19.82
C PHE A 63 1.22 3.03 19.86
N GLN A 64 0.07 3.43 20.41
CA GLN A 64 -0.34 4.84 20.57
C GLN A 64 0.04 5.74 19.39
N VAL A 65 -0.18 5.26 18.16
CA VAL A 65 0.08 5.99 16.92
C VAL A 65 -1.19 5.96 16.08
N PRO A 66 -1.46 7.00 15.28
CA PRO A 66 -2.52 6.95 14.28
C PRO A 66 -2.32 5.76 13.34
N VAL A 67 -3.40 5.06 12.99
CA VAL A 67 -3.32 3.94 12.03
C VAL A 67 -2.72 4.36 10.69
N GLY A 68 -2.92 5.61 10.27
CA GLY A 68 -2.31 6.18 9.07
C GLY A 68 -0.79 6.17 9.12
N GLU A 69 -0.19 6.44 10.27
CA GLU A 69 1.27 6.43 10.44
C GLU A 69 1.85 5.01 10.37
N LEU A 70 1.09 3.99 10.82
CA LEU A 70 1.51 2.60 10.67
C LEU A 70 1.70 2.22 9.19
N ILE A 71 0.85 2.71 8.30
CA ILE A 71 0.86 2.35 6.88
C ILE A 71 1.53 3.39 5.98
N ALA A 72 1.83 4.59 6.49
CA ALA A 72 2.39 5.69 5.71
C ALA A 72 3.73 5.31 5.06
N GLY A 73 3.89 5.60 3.77
CA GLY A 73 5.11 5.27 3.04
C GLY A 73 5.32 3.79 2.72
N ILE A 74 4.35 2.92 3.04
CA ILE A 74 4.41 1.50 2.66
C ILE A 74 3.71 1.31 1.33
N GLY A 75 4.39 0.68 0.38
CA GLY A 75 3.85 0.40 -0.95
C GLY A 75 3.48 1.66 -1.71
N GLU A 76 4.25 2.74 -1.53
CA GLU A 76 4.06 3.94 -2.36
C GLU A 76 4.18 3.57 -3.83
N ILE A 77 3.11 3.87 -4.56
CA ILE A 77 3.07 3.81 -6.01
C ILE A 77 3.40 5.22 -6.49
N ASP A 78 4.25 5.33 -7.50
CA ASP A 78 4.57 6.62 -8.11
C ASP A 78 3.28 7.39 -8.42
N ARG A 79 3.21 8.66 -7.96
CA ARG A 79 2.00 9.49 -8.11
C ARG A 79 1.59 9.67 -9.57
N ASP A 80 2.54 9.55 -10.48
CA ASP A 80 2.29 9.60 -11.92
C ASP A 80 1.45 8.41 -12.40
N GLU A 81 1.53 7.25 -11.74
CA GLU A 81 0.65 6.10 -11.99
C GLU A 81 -0.74 6.26 -11.34
N LEU A 82 -0.88 7.14 -10.34
CA LEU A 82 -2.14 7.44 -9.65
C LEU A 82 -3.09 8.34 -10.46
N ASN A 83 -2.67 8.89 -11.61
CA ASN A 83 -3.50 9.74 -12.45
C ASN A 83 -4.12 8.98 -13.65
N PRO A 84 -5.40 8.55 -13.59
CA PRO A 84 -6.07 7.90 -14.73
C PRO A 84 -6.28 8.82 -15.95
N LYS A 85 -6.12 10.15 -15.85
CA LYS A 85 -6.27 11.06 -17.02
C LYS A 85 -5.10 11.01 -18.00
N ALA A 86 -3.87 10.76 -17.55
CA ALA A 86 -2.70 10.66 -18.43
C ALA A 86 -2.76 9.44 -19.38
N ALA A 87 -3.44 8.35 -18.95
CA ALA A 87 -3.64 7.15 -19.75
C ALA A 87 -4.71 7.33 -20.86
N ILE A 88 -5.57 8.34 -20.76
CA ILE A 88 -6.66 8.61 -21.73
C ILE A 88 -6.15 9.57 -22.83
N ASP A 89 -5.38 10.59 -22.46
CA ASP A 89 -4.83 11.57 -23.43
C ASP A 89 -3.77 10.97 -24.36
N SER A 90 -2.99 10.00 -23.87
CA SER A 90 -2.02 9.25 -24.67
C SER A 90 -2.66 8.30 -25.69
N LYS A 91 -3.87 7.80 -25.44
CA LYS A 91 -4.63 6.97 -26.40
C LYS A 91 -5.40 7.78 -27.43
N ARG A 92 -5.80 9.02 -27.12
CA ARG A 92 -6.46 9.95 -28.07
C ARG A 92 -5.50 10.44 -29.16
N SER A 93 -4.21 10.58 -28.83
CA SER A 93 -3.19 11.06 -29.77
C SER A 93 -2.68 9.99 -30.76
N LYS A 94 -2.88 8.69 -30.51
CA LYS A 94 -2.45 7.59 -31.40
C LYS A 94 -3.51 7.08 -32.40
N LYS A 95 -4.73 7.62 -32.37
CA LYS A 95 -5.79 7.33 -33.37
C LYS A 95 -6.19 8.60 -34.14
N VAL A 96 -5.26 9.15 -34.91
CA VAL A 96 -5.60 9.99 -36.06
C VAL A 96 -4.85 9.42 -37.26
N THR A 97 -5.50 8.50 -37.98
CA THR A 97 -5.08 8.15 -39.35
C THR A 97 -5.41 9.34 -40.27
N PRO A 98 -4.51 9.72 -41.20
CA PRO A 98 -4.73 10.87 -42.06
C PRO A 98 -5.84 10.58 -43.08
N PRO A 99 -6.78 11.50 -43.35
CA PRO A 99 -7.67 11.39 -44.49
C PRO A 99 -6.87 11.57 -45.79
N LYS A 100 -7.00 10.59 -46.70
CA LYS A 100 -6.53 10.62 -48.08
C LYS A 100 -7.33 11.63 -48.91
N ASP A 101 -6.62 12.43 -49.69
CA ASP A 101 -6.94 13.19 -50.91
C ASP A 101 -8.40 13.46 -51.31
N ALA A 102 -8.72 14.73 -51.54
CA ALA A 102 -9.67 15.14 -52.57
C ALA A 102 -9.25 16.48 -53.22
N LYS A 103 -8.79 16.37 -54.48
CA LYS A 103 -8.58 17.44 -55.45
C LYS A 103 -9.80 18.37 -55.54
N VAL A 104 -9.59 19.70 -55.63
CA VAL A 104 -10.30 20.53 -56.64
C VAL A 104 -9.39 21.66 -57.13
N SER A 105 -9.40 21.80 -58.45
CA SER A 105 -8.59 22.61 -59.33
C SER A 105 -8.80 24.13 -59.18
N ARG A 106 -7.72 24.87 -59.46
CA ARG A 106 -7.71 26.29 -59.84
C ARG A 106 -8.58 26.51 -61.09
N LYS A 107 -9.41 27.55 -61.11
CA LYS A 107 -9.43 28.63 -62.12
C LYS A 107 -10.39 29.73 -61.71
#